data_AF-A0A2W5Y527-F1
#
_entry.id   AF-A0A2W5Y527-F1
#
_cell.length_a   1.000
_cell.length_b   1.000
_cell.length_c   1.000
_cell.angle_alpha   90.00
_cell.angle_beta   90.00
_cell.angle_gamma   90.00
#
_symmetry.space_group_name_H-M   'P 1'
#
loop_
_entity.id
_entity.type
_entity.pdbx_description
1 polymer ?
#
loop_
_entity_poly.entity_id
_entity_poly.type
_entity_poly.pdbx_seq_one_letter_code
_entity_poly.pdbx_strand_id
1 'polypeptide(L)'
;MSTDVAPDFEALLRRALRPVDPPSDLADRVEQTLASLHGIAAEELENWELSAMRDPRNWVRPAAAAVVTVSAGTALVVVRTRQRARKRARPDNLVDALERTVSDLTSEARRLMR
;
A
#
# COMPACT_ATOMS: atom_id res chain seq x y z
N MET A 1 25.13 -24.00 32.67
CA MET A 1 23.70 -24.14 33.05
C MET A 1 22.92 -22.98 32.43
N SER A 2 22.73 -22.96 31.10
CA SER A 2 22.02 -21.85 30.41
C SER A 2 21.38 -22.20 29.05
N THR A 3 21.39 -23.46 28.58
CA THR A 3 20.88 -23.82 27.24
C THR A 3 19.39 -24.15 27.17
N ASP A 4 18.68 -24.19 28.30
CA ASP A 4 17.29 -24.66 28.40
C ASP A 4 16.23 -23.53 28.21
N VAL A 5 16.65 -22.26 28.23
CA VAL A 5 15.74 -21.09 28.20
C VAL A 5 15.24 -20.77 26.78
N ALA A 6 16.07 -20.99 25.76
CA ALA A 6 15.73 -20.70 24.36
C ALA A 6 14.52 -21.52 23.83
N PRO A 7 14.44 -22.86 24.03
CA PRO A 7 13.29 -23.63 23.56
C PRO A 7 11.98 -23.25 24.28
N ASP A 8 12.06 -22.89 25.56
CA ASP A 8 10.89 -22.48 26.35
C ASP A 8 10.38 -21.09 25.93
N PHE A 9 11.30 -20.17 25.61
CA PHE A 9 10.97 -18.85 25.08
C PHE A 9 10.33 -18.90 23.68
N GLU A 10 10.83 -19.75 22.78
CA GLU A 10 10.22 -19.91 21.45
C GLU A 10 8.82 -20.54 21.55
N ALA A 11 8.62 -21.49 22.45
CA ALA A 11 7.30 -22.06 22.72
C ALA A 11 6.32 -21.01 23.24
N LEU A 12 6.79 -20.11 24.11
CA LEU A 12 6.02 -18.98 24.62
C LEU A 12 5.68 -17.98 23.51
N LEU A 13 6.65 -17.60 22.66
CA LEU A 13 6.40 -16.73 21.51
C LEU A 13 5.41 -17.33 20.52
N ARG A 14 5.52 -18.63 20.22
CA ARG A 14 4.61 -19.32 19.30
C ARG A 14 3.18 -19.38 19.85
N ARG A 15 3.03 -19.50 21.18
CA ARG A 15 1.74 -19.40 21.87
C ARG A 15 1.20 -17.97 21.81
N ALA A 16 2.03 -16.98 22.13
CA ALA A 16 1.66 -15.56 22.18
C ALA A 16 1.33 -14.99 20.79
N LEU A 17 2.00 -15.47 19.75
CA LEU A 17 1.82 -15.10 18.35
C LEU A 17 0.90 -16.07 17.61
N ARG A 18 0.06 -16.85 18.31
CA ARG A 18 -0.98 -17.65 17.63
C ARG A 18 -1.83 -16.70 16.78
N PRO A 19 -2.12 -17.06 15.51
CA PRO A 19 -2.97 -16.25 14.66
C PRO A 19 -4.28 -15.95 15.37
N VAL A 20 -4.57 -14.67 15.56
CA VAL A 20 -5.86 -14.18 16.03
C VAL A 20 -6.72 -13.87 14.82
N ASP A 21 -8.00 -14.20 14.90
CA ASP A 21 -8.93 -13.78 13.87
C ASP A 21 -9.06 -12.25 13.90
N PRO A 22 -8.79 -11.56 12.79
CA PRO A 22 -8.93 -10.11 12.75
C PRO A 22 -10.40 -9.72 12.91
N PRO A 23 -10.69 -8.56 13.53
CA PRO A 23 -12.03 -8.00 13.59
C PRO A 23 -12.68 -7.90 12.19
N SER A 24 -13.99 -8.13 12.12
CA SER A 24 -14.73 -8.16 10.84
C SER A 24 -14.65 -6.86 10.05
N ASP A 25 -14.46 -5.74 10.74
CA ASP A 25 -14.39 -4.38 10.20
C ASP A 25 -12.94 -3.90 9.94
N LEU A 26 -11.92 -4.69 10.27
CA LEU A 26 -10.52 -4.26 10.17
C LEU A 26 -10.17 -3.84 8.74
N ALA A 27 -10.64 -4.60 7.76
CA ALA A 27 -10.35 -4.33 6.36
C ALA A 27 -10.98 -3.01 5.90
N ASP A 28 -12.19 -2.70 6.37
CA ASP A 28 -12.89 -1.45 6.05
C ASP A 28 -12.19 -0.26 6.72
N ARG A 29 -11.74 -0.41 7.98
CA ARG A 29 -10.97 0.63 8.70
C ARG A 29 -9.63 0.93 8.02
N VAL A 30 -8.91 -0.10 7.59
CA VAL A 30 -7.64 0.08 6.87
C VAL A 30 -7.88 0.77 5.52
N GLU A 31 -8.89 0.36 4.77
CA GLU A 31 -9.25 1.00 3.52
C GLU A 31 -9.59 2.48 3.71
N GLN A 32 -10.40 2.81 4.72
CA GLN A 32 -10.76 4.19 5.03
C GLN A 32 -9.55 5.04 5.43
N THR A 33 -8.65 4.49 6.24
CA THR A 33 -7.41 5.17 6.65
C THR A 33 -6.51 5.44 5.44
N LEU A 34 -6.32 4.44 4.58
CA LEU A 34 -5.49 4.58 3.38
C LEU A 34 -6.09 5.57 2.39
N ALA A 35 -7.41 5.57 2.20
CA ALA A 35 -8.10 6.54 1.36
C ALA A 35 -7.93 7.98 1.88
N SER A 36 -8.03 8.17 3.21
CA SER A 36 -7.80 9.46 3.84
C SER A 36 -6.36 9.95 3.66
N LEU A 37 -5.37 9.09 3.92
CA LEU A 37 -3.95 9.43 3.74
C LEU A 37 -3.62 9.76 2.29
N HIS A 38 -4.18 9.00 1.34
CA HIS A 38 -3.98 9.26 -0.08
C HIS A 38 -4.58 10.61 -0.49
N GLY A 39 -5.77 10.96 -0.01
CA GLY A 39 -6.40 12.25 -0.28
C GLY A 39 -5.57 13.42 0.22
N ILE A 40 -5.11 13.36 1.48
CA ILE A 40 -4.26 14.41 2.08
C ILE A 40 -2.95 14.57 1.28
N ALA A 41 -2.31 13.45 0.94
CA ALA A 41 -1.05 13.49 0.21
C ALA A 41 -1.21 13.97 -1.24
N ALA A 42 -2.35 13.68 -1.88
CA ALA A 42 -2.67 14.20 -3.20
C ALA A 42 -2.87 15.73 -3.18
N GLU A 43 -3.61 16.24 -2.19
CA GLU A 43 -3.82 17.69 -2.01
C GLU A 43 -2.50 18.44 -1.77
N GLU A 44 -1.59 17.87 -0.97
CA GLU A 44 -0.26 18.44 -0.73
C GLU A 44 0.61 18.50 -2.00
N LEU A 45 0.46 17.54 -2.91
CA LEU A 45 1.17 17.55 -4.20
C LEU A 45 0.53 18.54 -5.18
N GLU A 46 -0.80 18.61 -5.21
CA GLU A 46 -1.52 19.54 -6.09
C GLU A 46 -1.24 21.01 -5.70
N ASN A 47 -1.15 21.27 -4.40
CA ASN A 47 -0.82 22.60 -3.87
C ASN A 47 0.69 22.91 -3.92
N TRP A 48 1.53 21.97 -4.38
CA TRP A 48 2.97 22.21 -4.52
C TRP A 48 3.28 22.96 -5.80
N GLU A 49 3.67 24.23 -5.67
CA GLU A 49 4.05 25.07 -6.83
C GLU A 49 5.43 24.72 -7.41
N LEU A 50 5.54 24.71 -8.74
CA LEU A 50 6.80 24.49 -9.47
C LEU A 50 7.92 25.47 -9.07
N SER A 51 7.57 26.69 -8.64
CA SER A 51 8.50 27.70 -8.12
C SER A 51 9.30 27.21 -6.91
N ALA A 52 8.69 26.35 -6.07
CA ALA A 52 9.31 25.76 -4.90
C ALA A 52 10.32 24.65 -5.25
N MET A 53 10.36 24.17 -6.51
CA MET A 53 11.39 23.22 -6.97
C MET A 53 12.80 23.83 -6.98
N ARG A 54 12.94 25.15 -6.90
CA ARG A 54 14.26 25.80 -6.97
C ARG A 54 15.12 25.61 -5.72
N ASP A 55 14.52 25.36 -4.56
CA ASP A 55 15.25 25.06 -3.32
C ASP A 55 15.00 23.61 -2.88
N PRO A 56 16.02 22.72 -2.92
CA PRO A 56 15.87 21.32 -2.56
C PRO A 56 15.45 21.08 -1.11
N ARG A 57 15.63 22.06 -0.21
CA ARG A 57 15.19 21.93 1.19
C ARG A 57 13.68 22.02 1.34
N ASN A 58 12.99 22.65 0.38
CA ASN A 58 11.53 22.74 0.37
C ASN A 58 10.86 21.48 -0.21
N TRP A 59 11.64 20.51 -0.69
CA TRP A 59 11.12 19.29 -1.31
C TRP A 59 10.71 18.22 -0.29
N VAL A 60 11.13 18.33 0.98
CA VAL A 60 10.93 17.27 1.97
C VAL A 60 9.45 16.91 2.14
N ARG A 61 8.59 17.91 2.30
CA ARG A 61 7.14 17.71 2.50
C ARG A 61 6.45 17.17 1.23
N PRO A 62 6.68 17.75 0.02
CA PRO A 62 6.15 17.18 -1.22
C PRO A 62 6.69 15.78 -1.57
N ALA A 63 7.97 15.51 -1.31
CA ALA A 63 8.56 14.19 -1.54
C ALA A 63 7.94 13.14 -0.60
N ALA A 64 7.72 13.50 0.68
CA ALA A 64 6.98 12.65 1.61
C ALA A 64 5.54 12.43 1.12
N ALA A 65 4.86 13.47 0.63
CA ALA A 65 3.54 13.36 0.04
C ALA A 65 3.54 12.41 -1.17
N ALA A 66 4.49 12.53 -2.11
CA ALA A 66 4.61 11.62 -3.25
C ALA A 66 4.78 10.14 -2.83
N VAL A 67 5.65 9.89 -1.85
CA VAL A 67 5.86 8.53 -1.31
C VAL A 67 4.58 8.01 -0.64
N VAL A 68 3.91 8.84 0.16
CA VAL A 68 2.65 8.48 0.82
C VAL A 68 1.55 8.21 -0.20
N THR A 69 1.41 9.02 -1.24
CA THR A 69 0.42 8.85 -2.31
C THR A 69 0.60 7.52 -3.04
N VAL A 70 1.82 7.19 -3.45
CA VAL A 70 2.14 5.93 -4.16
C VAL A 70 1.95 4.72 -3.23
N SER A 71 2.46 4.78 -2.01
CA SER A 71 2.35 3.67 -1.05
C SER A 71 0.91 3.43 -0.58
N ALA A 72 0.15 4.48 -0.28
CA ALA A 72 -1.24 4.37 0.11
C ALA A 72 -2.12 3.85 -1.05
N GLY A 73 -1.90 4.34 -2.27
CA GLY A 73 -2.63 3.87 -3.46
C GLY A 73 -2.37 2.39 -3.75
N THR A 74 -1.11 1.96 -3.72
CA THR A 74 -0.75 0.54 -3.91
C THR A 74 -1.30 -0.36 -2.79
N ALA A 75 -1.19 0.07 -1.54
CA ALA A 75 -1.76 -0.66 -0.41
C ALA A 75 -3.28 -0.81 -0.51
N LEU A 76 -4.00 0.23 -0.96
CA LEU A 76 -5.45 0.20 -1.11
C LEU A 76 -5.88 -0.80 -2.19
N VAL A 77 -5.14 -0.90 -3.30
CA VAL A 77 -5.35 -1.94 -4.33
C VAL A 77 -5.15 -3.34 -3.74
N VAL A 78 -4.09 -3.56 -2.96
CA VAL A 78 -3.83 -4.85 -2.30
C VAL A 78 -4.94 -5.23 -1.31
N VAL A 79 -5.41 -4.29 -0.49
CA VAL A 79 -6.51 -4.53 0.46
C VAL A 79 -7.79 -4.90 -0.30
N ARG A 80 -8.12 -4.18 -1.37
CA ARG A 80 -9.35 -4.37 -2.15
C ARG A 80 -9.35 -5.67 -2.95
N THR A 81 -8.20 -6.06 -3.50
CA THR A 81 -8.01 -7.36 -4.17
C THR A 81 -8.13 -8.52 -3.18
N ARG A 82 -7.51 -8.40 -2.00
CA ARG A 82 -7.59 -9.42 -0.94
C ARG A 82 -8.99 -9.56 -0.34
N GLN A 83 -9.71 -8.46 -0.14
CA GLN A 83 -11.11 -8.49 0.27
C GLN A 83 -11.99 -9.19 -0.77
N ARG A 84 -11.79 -8.90 -2.07
CA ARG A 84 -12.53 -9.55 -3.17
C ARG A 84 -12.23 -11.04 -3.26
N ALA A 85 -10.98 -11.47 -3.08
CA ALA A 85 -10.60 -12.87 -3.02
C ALA A 85 -11.23 -13.60 -1.82
N ARG A 86 -11.34 -12.95 -0.65
CA ARG A 86 -12.07 -13.52 0.51
C ARG A 86 -13.58 -13.63 0.27
N LYS A 87 -14.18 -12.67 -0.44
CA LYS A 87 -15.61 -12.67 -0.79
C LYS A 87 -15.95 -13.59 -1.98
N ARG A 88 -14.96 -14.00 -2.79
CA ARG A 88 -15.14 -14.84 -3.97
C ARG A 88 -14.19 -16.03 -3.93
N ALA A 89 -14.72 -17.21 -3.62
CA ALA A 89 -13.97 -18.48 -3.66
C ALA A 89 -13.60 -18.97 -5.09
N ARG A 90 -13.32 -18.08 -6.06
CA ARG A 90 -12.72 -18.42 -7.38
C ARG A 90 -12.14 -17.17 -8.11
N PRO A 91 -10.91 -17.21 -8.67
CA PRO A 91 -10.27 -16.12 -9.43
C PRO A 91 -10.63 -16.21 -10.94
N ASP A 92 -10.63 -15.15 -11.77
CA ASP A 92 -9.41 -14.75 -12.51
C ASP A 92 -9.38 -13.33 -13.12
N ASN A 93 -10.43 -12.50 -13.09
CA ASN A 93 -10.52 -11.47 -14.15
C ASN A 93 -9.98 -10.06 -13.83
N LEU A 94 -9.54 -9.77 -12.59
CA LEU A 94 -9.22 -8.39 -12.19
C LEU A 94 -7.73 -8.04 -12.28
N VAL A 95 -6.86 -9.01 -12.07
CA VAL A 95 -5.41 -8.83 -12.21
C VAL A 95 -5.07 -8.70 -13.69
N ASP A 96 -5.64 -9.57 -14.54
CA ASP A 96 -5.51 -9.50 -15.99
C ASP A 96 -6.03 -8.18 -16.58
N ALA A 97 -7.12 -7.62 -16.02
CA ALA A 97 -7.65 -6.33 -16.45
C ALA A 97 -6.73 -5.16 -16.07
N LEU A 98 -6.13 -5.22 -14.87
CA LEU A 98 -5.16 -4.24 -14.41
C LEU A 98 -3.87 -4.32 -15.23
N GLU A 99 -3.39 -5.53 -15.51
CA GLU A 99 -2.21 -5.80 -16.31
C GLU A 99 -2.37 -5.26 -17.74
N ARG A 100 -3.54 -5.46 -18.36
CA ARG A 100 -3.85 -4.88 -19.68
C ARG A 100 -3.81 -3.35 -19.66
N THR A 101 -4.36 -2.72 -18.63
CA THR A 101 -4.42 -1.25 -18.54
C THR A 101 -3.03 -0.65 -18.30
N VAL A 102 -2.20 -1.30 -17.48
CA VAL A 102 -0.81 -0.88 -17.22
C VAL A 102 0.07 -1.10 -18.46
N SER A 103 -0.14 -2.20 -19.18
CA SER A 103 0.57 -2.49 -20.42
C SER A 103 0.23 -1.47 -21.52
N ASP A 104 -1.04 -1.04 -21.61
CA ASP A 104 -1.46 -0.03 -22.58
C ASP A 104 -0.80 1.33 -22.27
N LEU A 105 -0.84 1.78 -21.02
CA LEU A 105 -0.22 3.03 -20.56
C LEU A 105 1.30 3.08 -20.81
N THR A 106 2.00 1.98 -20.54
CA THR A 106 3.45 1.90 -20.74
C THR A 106 3.83 1.86 -22.21
N SER A 107 3.02 1.19 -23.05
CA SER A 107 3.24 1.16 -24.49
C SER A 107 3.06 2.54 -25.14
N GLU A 108 2.09 3.32 -24.63
CA GLU A 108 1.77 4.65 -25.14
C GLU A 108 2.81 5.69 -24.69
N ALA A 109 3.26 5.61 -23.43
CA ALA A 109 4.36 6.44 -22.92
C ALA A 109 5.68 6.20 -23.67
N ARG A 110 6.00 4.94 -23.99
CA ARG A 110 7.20 4.59 -24.78
C ARG A 110 7.12 5.11 -26.22
N ARG A 111 5.93 5.19 -26.78
CA ARG A 111 5.69 5.72 -28.12
C ARG A 111 5.87 7.25 -28.19
N LEU A 112 5.55 7.96 -27.10
CA LEU A 112 5.70 9.41 -27.01
C LEU A 112 7.14 9.86 -26.70
N MET A 113 7.98 9.00 -26.12
CA MET A 113 9.39 9.29 -25.84
C MET A 113 10.35 8.93 -27.00
N ARG A 114 9.86 8.47 -28.15
CA ARG A 114 10.68 8.07 -29.30
C ARG A 114 10.47 8.97 -30.51
#